data_AF-A0A8T7BIS8-F1
#
_entry.id   AF-A0A8T7BIS8-F1
#
_cell.length_a   1.000
_cell.length_b   1.000
_cell.length_c   1.000
_cell.angle_alpha   90.00
_cell.angle_beta   90.00
_cell.angle_gamma   90.00
#
_symmetry.space_group_name_H-M   'P 1'
#
loop_
_entity.id
_entity.type
_entity.pdbx_description
1 polymer ?
#
loop_
_entity_poly.entity_id
_entity_poly.type
_entity_poly.pdbx_seq_one_letter_code
_entity_poly.pdbx_strand_id
1 'polypeptide(L)'
;MNDEKITIRVTESGQTMDVVVLNKRLECIQVVVGQGVHSVSCDLVPTRTRQAYAGNVMGREIVYEQSCDDVQAQLDSINPSLKKSRRF
;
A
#
# COMPACT_ATOMS: atom_id res chain seq x y z
N MET A 1 2.82 -18.54 5.90
CA MET A 1 3.21 -17.14 5.63
C MET A 1 2.64 -16.81 4.26
N ASN A 2 1.54 -16.06 4.21
CA ASN A 2 1.00 -15.56 2.95
C ASN A 2 1.43 -14.09 2.88
N ASP A 3 2.47 -13.80 2.10
CA ASP A 3 2.89 -12.44 1.84
C ASP A 3 1.80 -11.77 0.99
N GLU A 4 1.13 -10.76 1.56
CA GLU A 4 0.16 -9.96 0.83
C GLU A 4 0.89 -9.22 -0.30
N LYS A 5 0.39 -9.35 -1.53
CA LYS A 5 0.92 -8.64 -2.69
C LYS A 5 -0.10 -7.68 -3.24
N ILE A 6 0.36 -6.50 -3.63
CA ILE A 6 -0.44 -5.50 -4.33
C ILE A 6 0.23 -5.08 -5.61
N THR A 7 -0.56 -4.76 -6.62
CA THR A 7 -0.08 -4.25 -7.89
C THR A 7 0.00 -2.73 -7.84
N ILE A 8 1.19 -2.18 -8.06
CA ILE A 8 1.43 -0.74 -8.17
C ILE A 8 1.69 -0.37 -9.63
N ARG A 9 1.46 0.90 -9.97
CA ARG A 9 1.75 1.50 -11.27
C ARG A 9 2.84 2.55 -11.15
N VAL A 10 3.88 2.46 -11.96
CA VAL A 10 4.91 3.51 -12.11
C VAL A 10 4.33 4.61 -12.99
N THR A 11 4.25 5.84 -12.50
CA THR A 11 3.58 6.92 -13.24
C THR A 11 4.36 7.37 -14.47
N GLU A 12 5.70 7.38 -14.37
CA GLU A 12 6.60 7.76 -15.46
C GLU A 12 6.49 6.81 -16.66
N SER A 13 6.55 5.50 -16.43
CA SER A 13 6.57 4.49 -17.51
C SER A 13 5.20 3.89 -17.80
N GLY A 14 4.21 4.09 -16.93
CA GLY A 14 2.89 3.45 -16.99
C GLY A 14 2.91 1.94 -16.68
N GLN A 15 4.08 1.36 -16.40
CA GLN A 15 4.24 -0.06 -16.12
C GLN A 15 3.67 -0.42 -14.75
N THR A 16 3.09 -1.61 -14.64
CA THR A 16 2.62 -2.16 -13.37
C THR A 16 3.58 -3.22 -12.85
N MET A 17 3.67 -3.38 -11.53
CA MET A 17 4.45 -4.44 -10.88
C MET A 17 3.82 -4.86 -9.55
N ASP A 18 4.04 -6.10 -9.16
CA ASP A 18 3.58 -6.63 -7.89
C ASP A 18 4.65 -6.44 -6.81
N VAL A 19 4.24 -5.89 -5.68
CA VAL A 19 5.08 -5.62 -4.52
C VAL A 19 4.52 -6.29 -3.28
N VAL A 20 5.40 -6.60 -2.33
CA VAL A 20 4.99 -7.25 -1.07
C VAL A 20 4.62 -6.17 -0.06
N VAL A 21 3.49 -6.32 0.62
CA VAL A 21 3.04 -5.43 1.68
C VAL A 21 3.69 -5.86 3.00
N LEU A 22 4.42 -4.94 3.65
CA LEU A 22 4.96 -5.13 5.00
C LEU A 22 3.97 -4.70 6.08
N ASN A 23 3.28 -3.58 5.85
CA ASN A 23 2.35 -3.00 6.80
C ASN A 23 1.25 -2.26 6.04
N LYS A 24 0.00 -2.51 6.39
CA LYS A 24 -1.16 -1.92 5.72
C LYS A 24 -1.98 -1.13 6.72
N ARG A 25 -1.99 0.20 6.56
CA ARG A 25 -2.85 1.12 7.31
C ARG A 25 -3.49 2.12 6.35
N LEU A 26 -4.60 2.71 6.79
CA LEU A 26 -5.29 3.76 6.04
C LEU A 26 -4.44 5.02 5.79
N GLU A 27 -3.52 5.31 6.72
CA GLU A 27 -2.67 6.50 6.69
C GLU A 27 -1.38 6.28 5.88
N CYS A 28 -0.91 5.03 5.82
CA CYS A 28 0.33 4.65 5.17
C CYS A 28 0.33 3.13 4.90
N ILE A 29 0.70 2.74 3.69
CA ILE A 29 0.94 1.35 3.30
C ILE A 29 2.43 1.20 3.00
N GLN A 30 3.12 0.40 3.78
CA GLN A 30 4.53 0.12 3.59
C GLN A 30 4.69 -1.13 2.71
N VAL A 31 5.41 -0.99 1.60
CA VAL A 31 5.66 -2.05 0.63
C VAL A 31 7.15 -2.28 0.43
N VAL A 32 7.51 -3.44 -0.10
CA VAL A 32 8.86 -3.80 -0.53
C VAL A 32 8.89 -4.03 -2.02
N VAL A 33 9.79 -3.30 -2.68
CA VAL A 33 10.10 -3.43 -4.10
C VAL A 33 11.41 -4.20 -4.24
N GLY A 34 11.41 -5.26 -5.06
CA GLY A 34 12.57 -6.12 -5.32
C GLY A 34 12.52 -7.46 -4.58
N GLN A 35 13.52 -8.30 -4.84
CA GLN A 35 13.70 -9.62 -4.21
C GLN A 35 15.13 -9.72 -3.67
N GLY A 36 15.30 -10.21 -2.44
CA GLY A 36 16.60 -10.44 -1.82
C GLY A 36 17.25 -9.20 -1.19
N VAL A 37 18.58 -9.14 -1.23
CA VAL A 37 19.40 -8.15 -0.48
C VAL A 37 19.29 -6.71 -1.01
N HIS A 38 18.74 -6.53 -2.21
CA HIS A 38 18.48 -5.22 -2.83
C HIS A 38 17.00 -4.84 -2.73
N SER A 39 16.28 -5.33 -1.72
CA SER A 39 14.92 -4.92 -1.44
C SER A 39 14.90 -3.50 -0.86
N VAL A 40 13.93 -2.71 -1.32
CA VAL A 40 13.74 -1.33 -0.87
C VAL A 40 12.34 -1.22 -0.30
N SER A 41 12.22 -0.75 0.94
CA SER A 41 10.93 -0.39 1.50
C SER A 41 10.50 1.00 1.03
N CYS A 42 9.24 1.15 0.68
CA CYS A 42 8.62 2.41 0.28
C CYS A 42 7.30 2.59 1.02
N ASP A 43 7.01 3.82 1.42
CA ASP A 43 5.77 4.21 2.06
C ASP A 43 4.82 4.82 1.02
N LEU A 44 3.63 4.25 0.91
CA LEU A 44 2.55 4.76 0.07
C LEU A 44 1.58 5.54 0.96
N VAL A 45 1.41 6.83 0.68
CA VAL A 45 0.51 7.72 1.40
C VAL A 45 -0.74 8.01 0.57
N PRO A 46 -1.92 8.16 1.19
CA PRO A 46 -3.14 8.46 0.46
C PRO A 46 -3.00 9.80 -0.25
N THR A 47 -3.37 9.83 -1.52
CA THR A 47 -3.45 11.05 -2.32
C THR A 47 -4.51 11.99 -1.75
N ARG A 48 -4.44 13.29 -2.10
CA ARG A 48 -5.40 14.30 -1.63
C ARG A 48 -6.87 13.94 -1.90
N THR A 49 -7.12 13.23 -3.01
CA THR A 49 -8.47 12.77 -3.40
C THR A 49 -8.90 11.47 -2.71
N ARG A 50 -7.97 10.80 -2.01
CA ARG A 50 -8.18 9.51 -1.32
C ARG A 50 -8.62 8.36 -2.23
N GLN A 51 -8.38 8.49 -3.54
CA GLN A 51 -8.70 7.49 -4.56
C GLN A 51 -7.54 6.54 -4.86
N ALA A 52 -6.34 6.87 -4.37
CA ALA A 52 -5.12 6.11 -4.59
C ALA A 52 -4.12 6.41 -3.48
N TYR A 53 -3.10 5.56 -3.35
CA TYR A 53 -1.93 5.80 -2.51
C TYR A 53 -0.70 6.00 -3.41
N ALA A 54 0.12 7.00 -3.12
CA ALA A 54 1.32 7.32 -3.90
C ALA A 54 2.56 7.29 -3.01
N GLY A 55 3.69 6.89 -3.59
CA GLY A 55 5.00 6.90 -2.93
C GLY A 55 6.12 7.05 -3.93
N ASN A 56 7.34 7.20 -3.44
CA ASN A 56 8.53 7.31 -4.27
C ASN A 56 9.50 6.16 -3.98
N VAL A 57 9.90 5.44 -5.02
CA VAL A 57 10.92 4.40 -4.92
C VAL A 57 12.03 4.71 -5.92
N MET A 58 13.26 4.86 -5.43
CA MET A 58 14.44 5.11 -6.26
C MET A 58 14.26 6.28 -7.25
N GLY A 59 13.61 7.36 -6.80
CA GLY A 59 13.36 8.55 -7.63
C GLY A 59 12.15 8.45 -8.54
N ARG A 60 11.43 7.32 -8.56
CA ARG A 60 10.24 7.11 -9.38
C ARG A 60 8.98 7.14 -8.53
N GLU A 61 7.98 7.89 -8.99
CA GLU A 61 6.66 7.87 -8.37
C GLU A 61 5.92 6.59 -8.75
N ILE A 62 5.35 5.95 -7.73
CA ILE A 62 4.53 4.76 -7.84
C ILE A 62 3.18 4.99 -7.18
N VAL A 63 2.14 4.43 -7.78
CA VAL A 63 0.75 4.62 -7.35
C VAL A 63 0.09 3.27 -7.20
N TYR A 64 -0.50 3.04 -6.04
CA TYR A 64 -1.47 1.98 -5.82
C TYR A 64 -2.88 2.55 -6.05
N GLU A 65 -3.51 2.12 -7.15
CA GLU A 65 -4.81 2.61 -7.63
C GLU A 65 -5.98 1.97 -6.84
N GLN A 66 -5.95 2.12 -5.52
CA GLN A 66 -7.04 1.74 -4.63
C GLN A 66 -7.47 2.89 -3.73
N SER A 67 -8.79 3.03 -3.58
CA SER A 67 -9.37 4.04 -2.71
C SER A 67 -9.11 3.73 -1.23
N CYS A 68 -9.11 4.78 -0.41
CA CYS A 68 -9.06 4.60 1.05
C CYS A 68 -10.24 3.75 1.56
N ASP A 69 -11.43 3.88 0.97
CA ASP A 69 -12.62 3.16 1.40
C ASP A 69 -12.48 1.65 1.18
N ASP A 70 -11.99 1.25 0.00
CA ASP A 70 -11.71 -0.16 -0.31
C ASP A 70 -10.64 -0.74 0.60
N VAL A 71 -9.56 0.02 0.86
CA VAL A 71 -8.50 -0.41 1.78
C VAL A 71 -9.03 -0.56 3.20
N GLN A 72 -9.89 0.35 3.66
CA GLN A 72 -10.55 0.24 4.96
C GLN A 72 -11.42 -1.01 5.02
N ALA A 73 -12.26 -1.27 4.00
CA ALA A 73 -13.09 -2.47 3.93
C ALA A 73 -12.26 -3.76 3.93
N GLN A 74 -11.11 -3.78 3.23
CA GLN A 74 -10.17 -4.89 3.26
C GLN A 74 -9.58 -5.11 4.66
N LEU A 75 -9.17 -4.03 5.33
CA LEU A 75 -8.65 -4.10 6.70
C LEU A 75 -9.73 -4.60 7.69
N ASP A 76 -10.97 -4.12 7.56
CA ASP A 76 -12.10 -4.57 8.37
C ASP A 76 -12.42 -6.06 8.17
N SER A 77 -12.24 -6.56 6.95
CA SER A 77 -12.44 -7.98 6.60
C SER A 77 -11.34 -8.89 7.16
N ILE A 78 -10.08 -8.45 7.09
CA ILE A 78 -8.92 -9.22 7.57
C ILE A 78 -8.86 -9.26 9.10
N ASN A 79 -9.38 -8.23 9.78
CA ASN A 79 -9.35 -8.18 11.24
C ASN A 79 -10.60 -7.48 11.83
N PRO A 80 -11.70 -8.23 12.08
CA PRO A 80 -12.88 -7.67 12.77
C PRO A 80 -12.58 -7.23 14.22
N SER A 81 -11.40 -7.58 14.76
CA SER A 81 -10.94 -7.23 16.11
C SER A 81 -10.41 -5.78 16.23
N LEU A 82 -9.95 -5.16 15.14
CA LEU A 82 -9.48 -3.76 15.13
C LEU A 82 -10.63 -2.76 15.28
N LYS A 83 -11.87 -3.20 15.06
CA LYS A 83 -13.11 -2.40 15.23
C LYS A 83 -13.33 -1.92 16.67
N LYS A 84 -12.67 -2.52 17.68
CA LYS A 84 -12.87 -2.20 19.10
C LYS A 84 -11.93 -1.15 19.70
N SER A 85 -10.93 -0.64 18.96
CA SER A 85 -9.95 0.32 19.53
C SER A 85 -10.34 1.81 19.39
N ARG A 86 -11.58 2.12 18.98
CA ARG A 86 -12.17 3.46 19.13
C ARG A 86 -13.38 3.39 20.07
N ARG A 87 -13.10 3.25 21.37
CA ARG A 87 -13.96 3.73 22.44
C ARG A 87 -13.11 4.68 23.29
N PHE A 88 -13.29 5.97 23.07
CA PHE A 88 -13.10 6.99 24.11
C PHE A 88 -14.48 7.25 24.72
#